data_AF-A0A0U2YQS2-F1
#
_entry.id   AF-A0A0U2YQS2-F1
#
_cell.length_a   1.000
_cell.length_b   1.000
_cell.length_c   1.000
_cell.angle_alpha   90.00
_cell.angle_beta   90.00
_cell.angle_gamma   90.00
#
_symmetry.space_group_name_H-M   'P 1'
#
loop_
_entity.id
_entity.type
_entity.pdbx_description
1 polymer ?
#
loop_
_entity_poly.entity_id
_entity_poly.type
_entity_poly.pdbx_seq_one_letter_code
_entity_poly.pdbx_strand_id
1 'polypeptide(L)'
;MLVFRAPWSLASRLQHRRPFPLRPGAISAENRAMSESLSARFFMPLLIASAALLFGFGVFFPFFHVTKLWIFKDGISVVSGIMTLFEEKEYFLFVVLTLFTLVFPVVKLALLGVIWAEREHDLARVRRLHRWVDYVGKWSMLDVFVVAILTVAMKSSGVADLIAVASGDLSKKITVDVRGEILQLKEAINTMVDQLRSFAAEVTRVAREVGTDGKLGGQAVVPGAAGTWKDLTDSVNAMASNLTSQVRNIAEVTTAVARGDLSRKITVDVKGEILELKNTINTMVDQLNAFASEVSRVAREVGTEGNLGGQAEVPGVAGTWKALTDNV
;
A
#
# COMPACT_ATOMS: atom_id res chain seq x y z
N MET A 1 26.36 -40.34 -43.52
CA MET A 1 27.32 -41.39 -43.92
C MET A 1 26.85 -42.69 -43.28
N LEU A 2 26.08 -43.49 -44.02
CA LEU A 2 25.92 -44.93 -43.85
C LEU A 2 25.13 -45.43 -45.07
N VAL A 3 25.83 -46.20 -45.89
CA VAL A 3 25.46 -46.73 -47.19
C VAL A 3 24.93 -48.14 -46.97
N PHE A 4 23.81 -48.52 -47.60
CA PHE A 4 23.64 -49.90 -48.08
C PHE A 4 22.85 -49.91 -49.38
N ARG A 5 23.51 -50.43 -50.41
CA ARG A 5 23.03 -50.64 -51.78
C ARG A 5 22.47 -52.07 -51.92
N ALA A 6 21.49 -52.18 -52.83
CA ALA A 6 21.22 -53.27 -53.78
C ALA A 6 20.40 -54.51 -53.32
N PRO A 7 19.90 -55.36 -54.26
CA PRO A 7 19.73 -55.17 -55.72
C PRO A 7 18.33 -55.60 -56.26
N TRP A 8 18.13 -55.28 -57.53
CA TRP A 8 17.21 -55.95 -58.45
C TRP A 8 17.54 -57.44 -58.62
N SER A 9 16.56 -58.33 -58.46
CA SER A 9 16.46 -59.58 -59.23
C SER A 9 15.09 -60.24 -59.02
N LEU A 10 14.25 -60.18 -60.06
CA LEU A 10 13.50 -61.33 -60.59
C LEU A 10 12.48 -60.81 -61.61
N ALA A 11 12.89 -60.96 -62.87
CA ALA A 11 12.03 -60.98 -64.02
C ALA A 11 10.99 -62.10 -63.92
N SER A 12 10.01 -62.00 -64.82
CA SER A 12 9.07 -63.03 -65.26
C SER A 12 7.77 -63.17 -64.44
N ARG A 13 6.70 -62.57 -64.98
CA ARG A 13 5.39 -63.19 -65.28
C ARG A 13 4.29 -62.12 -65.31
N LEU A 14 4.33 -61.28 -66.33
CA LEU A 14 3.13 -60.59 -66.81
C LEU A 14 2.49 -61.45 -67.89
N GLN A 15 1.65 -62.41 -67.50
CA GLN A 15 0.61 -62.96 -68.36
C GLN A 15 -0.38 -63.78 -67.53
N HIS A 16 -1.35 -63.06 -66.97
CA HIS A 16 -2.76 -63.43 -67.01
C HIS A 16 -3.56 -62.23 -66.50
N ARG A 17 -4.05 -61.39 -67.42
CA ARG A 17 -5.14 -60.47 -67.11
C ARG A 17 -6.39 -61.32 -66.85
N ARG A 18 -6.77 -61.43 -65.59
CA ARG A 18 -8.16 -61.60 -65.17
C ARG A 18 -8.61 -60.30 -64.51
N PRO A 19 -9.89 -59.90 -64.62
CA PRO A 19 -10.37 -58.69 -63.97
C PRO A 19 -10.14 -58.80 -62.46
N PHE A 20 -9.47 -57.80 -61.89
CA PHE A 20 -9.28 -57.67 -60.45
C PHE A 20 -10.65 -57.61 -59.75
N PRO A 21 -10.91 -58.41 -58.69
CA PRO A 21 -12.02 -58.11 -57.80
C PRO A 21 -11.63 -56.85 -56.99
N LEU A 22 -12.54 -55.88 -56.90
CA LEU A 22 -12.39 -54.71 -56.05
C LEU A 22 -12.05 -55.17 -54.62
N ARG A 23 -10.96 -54.65 -54.05
CA ARG A 23 -10.56 -54.98 -52.67
C ARG A 23 -11.70 -54.60 -51.70
N PRO A 24 -12.10 -55.47 -50.76
CA PRO A 24 -13.19 -55.19 -49.79
C PRO A 24 -13.02 -53.94 -48.92
N GLY A 25 -11.83 -53.32 -48.90
CA GLY A 25 -11.53 -52.08 -48.18
C GLY A 25 -11.51 -50.80 -49.03
N ALA A 26 -11.66 -50.88 -50.35
CA ALA A 26 -11.71 -49.69 -51.21
C ALA A 26 -13.02 -48.90 -51.00
N ILE A 27 -14.14 -49.63 -50.88
CA ILE A 27 -15.48 -49.06 -50.65
C ILE A 27 -15.56 -48.41 -49.25
N SER A 28 -14.86 -48.95 -48.24
CA SER A 28 -14.87 -48.40 -46.88
C SER A 28 -13.98 -47.15 -46.74
N ALA A 29 -12.87 -47.07 -47.47
CA ALA A 29 -12.04 -45.86 -47.53
C ALA A 29 -12.71 -44.75 -48.33
N GLU A 30 -13.36 -45.09 -49.45
CA GLU A 30 -14.15 -44.17 -50.27
C GLU A 30 -15.39 -43.66 -49.52
N ASN A 31 -16.11 -44.53 -48.82
CA ASN A 31 -17.23 -44.12 -47.96
C ASN A 31 -16.76 -43.30 -46.75
N ARG A 32 -15.57 -43.56 -46.18
CA ARG A 32 -14.98 -42.71 -45.14
C ARG A 32 -14.62 -41.33 -45.65
N ALA A 33 -13.92 -41.24 -46.79
CA ALA A 33 -13.56 -39.96 -47.40
C ALA A 33 -14.80 -39.17 -47.85
N MET A 34 -15.82 -39.86 -48.36
CA MET A 34 -17.11 -39.26 -48.73
C MET A 34 -17.87 -38.77 -47.49
N SER A 35 -17.92 -39.57 -46.41
CA SER A 35 -18.49 -39.19 -45.10
C SER A 35 -17.76 -38.00 -44.45
N GLU A 36 -16.41 -37.98 -44.48
CA GLU A 36 -15.59 -36.86 -44.00
C GLU A 36 -15.80 -35.59 -44.85
N SER A 37 -15.96 -35.73 -46.17
CA SER A 37 -16.25 -34.60 -47.05
C SER A 37 -17.64 -34.01 -46.83
N LEU A 38 -18.66 -34.87 -46.64
CA LEU A 38 -20.05 -34.48 -46.38
C LEU A 38 -20.20 -33.87 -45.00
N SER A 39 -19.63 -34.50 -43.96
CA SER A 39 -19.65 -33.96 -42.60
C SER A 39 -18.91 -32.62 -42.52
N ALA A 40 -17.73 -32.47 -43.11
CA ALA A 40 -17.03 -31.19 -43.15
C ALA A 40 -17.78 -30.10 -43.95
N ARG A 41 -18.67 -30.47 -44.89
CA ARG A 41 -19.47 -29.52 -45.68
C ARG A 41 -20.65 -28.96 -44.88
N PHE A 42 -21.31 -29.80 -44.07
CA PHE A 42 -22.48 -29.40 -43.27
C PHE A 42 -22.13 -28.93 -41.85
N PHE A 43 -21.12 -29.52 -41.19
CA PHE A 43 -20.80 -29.21 -39.79
C PHE A 43 -19.88 -27.98 -39.64
N MET A 44 -18.95 -27.71 -40.57
CA MET A 44 -18.08 -26.53 -40.49
C MET A 44 -18.81 -25.18 -40.45
N PRO A 45 -19.83 -24.90 -41.29
CA PRO A 45 -20.52 -23.61 -41.22
C PRO A 45 -21.31 -23.48 -39.91
N LEU A 46 -21.86 -24.58 -39.39
CA LEU A 46 -22.51 -24.62 -38.09
C LEU A 46 -21.53 -24.31 -36.95
N LEU A 47 -20.29 -24.82 -37.01
CA LEU A 47 -19.24 -24.55 -36.04
C LEU A 47 -18.72 -23.10 -36.10
N ILE A 48 -18.59 -22.53 -37.30
CA ILE A 48 -18.20 -21.12 -37.45
C ILE A 48 -19.30 -20.20 -36.94
N ALA A 49 -20.56 -20.51 -37.27
CA ALA A 49 -21.72 -19.76 -36.79
C ALA A 49 -21.87 -19.84 -35.27
N SER A 50 -21.69 -21.03 -34.68
CA SER A 50 -21.74 -21.19 -33.22
C SER A 50 -20.57 -20.50 -32.52
N ALA A 51 -19.36 -20.55 -33.09
CA ALA A 51 -18.20 -19.82 -32.57
C ALA A 51 -18.40 -18.29 -32.64
N ALA A 52 -19.00 -17.77 -33.72
CA ALA A 52 -19.35 -16.35 -33.83
C ALA A 52 -20.41 -15.93 -32.80
N LEU A 53 -21.41 -16.79 -32.56
CA LEU A 53 -22.45 -16.54 -31.56
C LEU A 53 -21.86 -16.55 -30.15
N LEU A 54 -21.03 -17.55 -29.81
CA LEU A 54 -20.33 -17.63 -28.53
C LEU A 54 -19.36 -16.46 -28.31
N PHE A 55 -18.68 -16.01 -29.37
CA PHE A 55 -17.82 -14.83 -29.31
C PHE A 55 -18.63 -13.57 -29.00
N GLY A 56 -19.72 -13.33 -29.73
CA GLY A 56 -20.63 -12.23 -29.43
C GLY A 56 -21.16 -12.30 -28.00
N PHE A 57 -21.60 -13.48 -27.57
CA PHE A 57 -22.04 -13.68 -26.19
C PHE A 57 -20.93 -13.35 -25.17
N GLY A 58 -19.72 -13.86 -25.35
CA GLY A 58 -18.60 -13.61 -24.43
C GLY A 58 -18.11 -12.15 -24.38
N VAL A 59 -18.27 -11.40 -25.48
CA VAL A 59 -17.88 -9.98 -25.55
C VAL A 59 -18.93 -9.08 -24.89
N PHE A 60 -20.22 -9.35 -25.15
CA PHE A 60 -21.32 -8.48 -24.71
C PHE A 60 -21.92 -8.89 -23.37
N PHE A 61 -21.97 -10.18 -23.03
CA PHE A 61 -22.53 -10.62 -21.76
C PHE A 61 -21.52 -10.50 -20.62
N PRO A 62 -21.97 -10.04 -19.44
CA PRO A 62 -21.14 -10.00 -18.24
C PRO A 62 -20.83 -11.43 -17.78
N PHE A 63 -19.56 -11.83 -17.87
CA PHE A 63 -19.06 -13.16 -17.52
C PHE A 63 -18.92 -13.37 -16.00
N PHE A 64 -18.90 -12.29 -15.21
CA PHE A 64 -18.90 -12.33 -13.75
C PHE A 64 -20.12 -11.59 -13.20
N HIS A 65 -20.95 -12.32 -12.44
CA HIS A 65 -21.87 -11.74 -11.47
C HIS A 65 -21.25 -11.96 -10.09
N VAL A 66 -20.70 -10.90 -9.50
CA VAL A 66 -20.10 -10.98 -8.16
C VAL A 66 -21.22 -10.82 -7.13
N THR A 67 -22.03 -11.86 -6.95
CA THR A 67 -22.96 -11.91 -5.82
C THR A 67 -22.20 -12.30 -4.56
N LYS A 68 -22.09 -11.33 -3.64
CA LYS A 68 -21.41 -11.34 -2.32
C LYS A 68 -20.00 -10.72 -2.27
N LEU A 69 -19.81 -9.56 -2.88
CA LEU A 69 -19.11 -8.47 -2.21
C LEU A 69 -19.95 -7.21 -2.38
N TRP A 70 -20.07 -6.41 -1.32
CA TRP A 70 -20.85 -5.16 -1.29
C TRP A 70 -20.48 -4.17 -2.44
N ILE A 71 -19.31 -4.37 -3.06
CA ILE A 71 -18.61 -3.42 -3.94
C ILE A 71 -18.81 -3.67 -5.46
N PHE A 72 -19.38 -4.80 -5.91
CA PHE A 72 -19.54 -5.07 -7.36
C PHE A 72 -20.97 -5.53 -7.68
N LYS A 73 -21.87 -4.56 -7.92
CA LYS A 73 -23.23 -4.87 -8.39
C LYS A 73 -23.38 -4.93 -9.92
N ASP A 74 -22.40 -4.45 -10.68
CA ASP A 74 -22.49 -4.45 -12.14
C ASP A 74 -21.44 -5.38 -12.76
N GLY A 75 -21.89 -6.31 -13.59
CA GLY A 75 -21.02 -7.26 -14.27
C GLY A 75 -20.13 -6.54 -15.28
N ILE A 76 -18.82 -6.71 -15.16
CA ILE A 76 -17.85 -6.14 -16.10
C ILE A 76 -17.88 -6.98 -17.39
N SER A 77 -18.30 -6.39 -18.51
CA SER A 77 -18.13 -6.97 -19.85
C SER A 77 -16.82 -6.50 -20.48
N VAL A 78 -16.32 -7.25 -21.46
CA VAL A 78 -15.11 -6.90 -22.23
C VAL A 78 -15.27 -5.53 -22.89
N VAL A 79 -16.44 -5.25 -23.46
CA VAL A 79 -16.76 -3.96 -24.09
C VAL A 79 -16.77 -2.82 -23.07
N SER A 80 -17.37 -3.05 -21.90
CA SER A 80 -17.37 -2.06 -20.82
C SER A 80 -15.95 -1.74 -20.37
N GLY A 81 -15.09 -2.75 -20.19
CA GLY A 81 -13.67 -2.54 -19.87
C GLY A 81 -12.90 -1.74 -20.92
N ILE A 82 -13.15 -1.99 -22.21
CA ILE A 82 -12.54 -1.23 -23.31
C ILE A 82 -13.04 0.23 -23.32
N MET A 83 -14.33 0.46 -23.10
CA MET A 83 -14.89 1.81 -23.05
C MET A 83 -14.36 2.62 -21.86
N THR A 84 -14.20 2.00 -20.70
CA THR A 84 -13.58 2.63 -19.53
C THR A 84 -12.16 3.12 -19.84
N LEU A 85 -11.35 2.34 -20.56
CA LEU A 85 -9.99 2.74 -20.94
C LEU A 85 -9.97 3.95 -21.88
N PHE A 86 -11.00 4.12 -22.71
CA PHE A 86 -11.15 5.30 -23.54
C PHE A 86 -11.53 6.55 -22.71
N GLU A 87 -12.40 6.39 -21.71
CA GLU A 87 -12.74 7.46 -20.75
C GLU A 87 -11.51 7.89 -19.92
N GLU A 88 -10.68 6.93 -19.52
CA GLU A 88 -9.46 7.14 -18.73
C GLU A 88 -8.29 7.73 -19.55
N LYS A 89 -8.48 7.97 -20.87
CA LYS A 89 -7.46 8.47 -21.81
C LYS A 89 -6.25 7.54 -22.00
N GLU A 90 -6.38 6.28 -21.63
CA GLU A 90 -5.36 5.24 -21.83
C GLU A 90 -5.41 4.69 -23.27
N TYR A 91 -5.18 5.58 -24.24
CA TYR A 91 -5.40 5.29 -25.67
C TYR A 91 -4.54 4.13 -26.21
N PHE A 92 -3.33 3.95 -25.68
CA PHE A 92 -2.46 2.85 -26.10
C PHE A 92 -3.08 1.49 -25.75
N LEU A 93 -3.56 1.34 -24.51
CA LEU A 93 -4.24 0.14 -24.05
C LEU A 93 -5.55 -0.10 -24.79
N PHE A 94 -6.35 0.96 -24.97
CA PHE A 94 -7.60 0.90 -25.73
C PHE A 94 -7.38 0.32 -27.13
N VAL A 95 -6.37 0.81 -27.86
CA VAL A 95 -6.04 0.33 -29.21
C VAL A 95 -5.57 -1.12 -29.18
N VAL A 96 -4.68 -1.48 -28.25
CA VAL A 96 -4.16 -2.86 -28.13
C VAL A 96 -5.28 -3.83 -27.80
N LEU A 97 -6.11 -3.55 -26.78
CA LEU A 97 -7.21 -4.42 -26.38
C LEU A 97 -8.29 -4.53 -27.46
N THR A 98 -8.66 -3.43 -28.11
CA THR A 98 -9.63 -3.48 -29.22
C THR A 98 -9.10 -4.32 -30.38
N LEU A 99 -7.83 -4.16 -30.74
CA LEU A 99 -7.20 -4.92 -31.82
C LEU A 99 -7.17 -6.42 -31.50
N PHE A 100 -6.75 -6.81 -30.29
CA PHE A 100 -6.54 -8.22 -29.94
C PHE A 100 -7.82 -8.93 -29.49
N THR A 101 -8.74 -8.25 -28.82
CA THR A 101 -9.95 -8.88 -28.26
C THR A 101 -11.16 -8.79 -29.20
N LEU A 102 -11.24 -7.77 -30.06
CA LEU A 102 -12.36 -7.60 -31.00
C LEU A 102 -11.94 -7.87 -32.45
N VAL A 103 -10.91 -7.19 -32.94
CA VAL A 103 -10.54 -7.25 -34.37
C VAL A 103 -9.98 -8.63 -34.72
N PHE A 104 -9.05 -9.16 -33.93
CA PHE A 104 -8.37 -10.41 -34.25
C PHE A 104 -9.30 -11.65 -34.29
N PRO A 105 -10.20 -11.88 -33.33
CA PRO A 105 -11.13 -13.01 -33.38
C PRO A 105 -12.14 -12.89 -34.53
N VAL A 106 -12.62 -11.67 -34.81
CA VAL A 106 -13.52 -11.42 -35.95
C VAL A 106 -12.81 -11.71 -37.27
N VAL A 107 -11.58 -11.24 -37.44
CA VAL A 107 -10.77 -11.53 -38.64
C VAL A 107 -10.52 -13.04 -38.78
N LYS A 108 -10.23 -13.74 -37.68
CA LYS A 108 -10.01 -15.20 -37.68
C LYS A 108 -11.28 -15.96 -38.09
N LEU A 109 -12.44 -15.59 -37.55
CA LEU A 109 -13.73 -16.18 -37.92
C LEU A 109 -14.10 -15.88 -39.38
N ALA A 110 -13.84 -14.66 -39.86
CA ALA A 110 -14.04 -14.28 -41.25
C ALA A 110 -13.13 -15.08 -42.19
N LEU A 111 -11.85 -15.25 -41.86
CA LEU A 111 -10.91 -16.07 -42.64
C LEU A 111 -11.36 -17.53 -42.72
N LEU A 112 -11.84 -18.11 -41.60
CA LEU A 112 -12.41 -19.46 -41.59
C LEU A 112 -13.66 -19.57 -42.47
N GLY A 113 -14.53 -18.54 -42.45
CA GLY A 113 -15.70 -18.45 -43.32
C GLY A 113 -15.33 -18.37 -44.81
N VAL A 114 -14.33 -17.57 -45.17
CA VAL A 114 -13.82 -17.46 -46.55
C VAL A 114 -13.19 -18.77 -47.01
N ILE A 115 -12.37 -19.42 -46.17
CA ILE A 115 -11.80 -20.74 -46.48
C ILE A 115 -12.90 -21.77 -46.76
N TRP A 116 -13.99 -21.74 -46.00
CA TRP A 116 -15.12 -22.62 -46.22
C TRP A 116 -15.84 -22.32 -47.55
N ALA A 117 -16.07 -21.05 -47.88
CA ALA A 117 -16.75 -20.63 -49.11
C ALA A 117 -15.93 -20.93 -50.38
N GLU A 118 -14.61 -20.77 -50.32
CA GLU A 118 -13.71 -20.97 -51.47
C GLU A 118 -13.21 -22.43 -51.64
N ARG A 119 -13.61 -23.33 -50.75
CA ARG A 119 -13.14 -24.73 -50.66
C ARG A 119 -13.27 -25.51 -51.98
N GLU A 120 -14.27 -25.22 -52.81
CA GLU A 120 -14.57 -25.95 -54.04
C GLU A 120 -14.02 -25.31 -55.32
N HIS A 121 -13.50 -24.07 -55.26
CA HIS A 121 -13.18 -23.29 -56.45
C HIS A 121 -11.67 -23.12 -56.70
N ASP A 122 -10.84 -22.92 -55.67
CA ASP A 122 -9.40 -22.62 -55.83
C ASP A 122 -8.53 -23.19 -54.69
N LEU A 123 -7.94 -24.36 -54.93
CA LEU A 123 -7.06 -25.05 -53.97
C LEU A 123 -5.79 -24.25 -53.61
N ALA A 124 -5.29 -23.40 -54.51
CA ALA A 124 -4.09 -22.60 -54.27
C ALA A 124 -4.38 -21.43 -53.31
N ARG A 125 -5.56 -20.82 -53.44
CA ARG A 125 -6.03 -19.76 -52.55
C ARG A 125 -6.37 -20.28 -51.16
N VAL A 126 -7.07 -21.41 -51.06
CA VAL A 126 -7.36 -22.07 -49.78
C VAL A 126 -6.08 -22.41 -49.02
N ARG A 127 -5.04 -22.90 -49.70
CA ARG A 127 -3.74 -23.20 -49.07
C ARG A 127 -2.99 -21.96 -48.60
N ARG A 128 -3.13 -20.82 -49.28
CA ARG A 128 -2.61 -19.52 -48.79
C ARG A 128 -3.36 -19.08 -47.53
N LEU A 129 -4.68 -19.14 -47.55
CA LEU A 129 -5.52 -18.75 -46.42
C LEU A 129 -5.29 -19.64 -45.19
N HIS A 130 -5.11 -20.96 -45.37
CA HIS A 130 -4.75 -21.86 -44.25
C HIS A 130 -3.45 -21.45 -43.56
N ARG A 131 -2.40 -21.10 -44.32
CA ARG A 131 -1.13 -20.61 -43.73
C ARG A 131 -1.32 -19.31 -42.95
N TRP A 132 -2.21 -18.43 -43.40
CA TRP A 132 -2.56 -17.22 -42.67
C TRP A 132 -3.32 -17.53 -41.38
N VAL A 133 -4.28 -18.44 -41.42
CA VAL A 133 -5.02 -18.88 -40.23
C VAL A 133 -4.09 -19.54 -39.21
N ASP A 134 -3.12 -20.36 -39.63
CA ASP A 134 -2.15 -20.98 -38.73
C ASP A 134 -1.21 -19.94 -38.10
N TYR A 135 -0.83 -18.91 -38.87
CA TYR A 135 -0.02 -17.81 -38.37
C TYR A 135 -0.79 -17.01 -37.32
N VAL A 136 -2.00 -16.56 -37.66
CA VAL A 136 -2.93 -15.84 -36.77
C VAL A 136 -3.27 -16.70 -35.53
N GLY A 137 -3.47 -18.00 -35.71
CA GLY A 137 -3.82 -18.94 -34.64
C GLY A 137 -2.80 -19.01 -33.50
N LYS A 138 -1.50 -18.86 -33.80
CA LYS A 138 -0.42 -18.88 -32.79
C LYS A 138 -0.45 -17.68 -31.85
N TRP A 139 -0.99 -16.55 -32.29
CA TRP A 139 -1.12 -15.33 -31.49
C TRP A 139 -2.47 -15.24 -30.77
N SER A 140 -3.36 -16.22 -30.99
CA SER A 140 -4.76 -16.21 -30.52
C SER A 140 -4.94 -16.37 -29.01
N MET A 141 -3.89 -16.63 -28.23
CA MET A 141 -3.92 -16.62 -26.76
C MET A 141 -3.15 -15.44 -26.16
N LEU A 142 -2.46 -14.63 -26.99
CA LEU A 142 -1.69 -13.50 -26.51
C LEU A 142 -2.59 -12.42 -25.91
N ASP A 143 -3.84 -12.32 -26.38
CA ASP A 143 -4.89 -11.47 -25.84
C ASP A 143 -5.17 -11.72 -24.35
N VAL A 144 -5.35 -12.98 -23.93
CA VAL A 144 -5.59 -13.36 -22.52
C VAL A 144 -4.36 -13.04 -21.67
N PHE A 145 -3.16 -13.30 -22.18
CA PHE A 145 -1.91 -13.01 -21.47
C PHE A 145 -1.68 -11.50 -21.32
N VAL A 146 -1.94 -10.72 -22.37
CA VAL A 146 -1.82 -9.26 -22.32
C VAL A 146 -2.83 -8.67 -21.35
N VAL A 147 -4.11 -9.06 -21.43
CA VAL A 147 -5.15 -8.62 -20.47
C VAL A 147 -4.74 -8.93 -19.03
N ALA A 148 -4.24 -10.14 -18.75
CA ALA A 148 -3.85 -10.55 -17.40
C ALA A 148 -2.66 -9.73 -16.88
N ILE A 149 -1.60 -9.58 -17.67
CA ILE A 149 -0.40 -8.79 -17.29
C ILE A 149 -0.78 -7.33 -17.08
N LEU A 150 -1.60 -6.78 -17.97
CA LEU A 150 -2.03 -5.38 -17.96
C LEU A 150 -2.94 -5.07 -16.77
N THR A 151 -3.87 -5.98 -16.46
CA THR A 151 -4.74 -5.87 -15.26
C THR A 151 -3.90 -5.85 -13.99
N VAL A 152 -2.88 -6.71 -13.90
CA VAL A 152 -1.95 -6.76 -12.76
C VAL A 152 -1.09 -5.49 -12.69
N ALA A 153 -0.58 -5.02 -13.83
CA ALA A 153 0.25 -3.82 -13.92
C ALA A 153 -0.53 -2.54 -13.55
N MET A 154 -1.80 -2.42 -13.96
CA MET A 154 -2.63 -1.26 -13.62
C MET A 154 -3.04 -1.27 -12.15
N LYS A 155 -3.41 -2.43 -11.58
CA LYS A 155 -3.76 -2.55 -10.15
C LYS A 155 -2.57 -2.40 -9.20
N SER A 156 -1.34 -2.63 -9.64
CA SER A 156 -0.16 -2.58 -8.76
C SER A 156 0.19 -1.15 -8.32
N SER A 157 -0.17 -0.14 -9.12
CA SER A 157 0.12 1.28 -8.82
C SER A 157 -0.50 1.74 -7.49
N GLY A 158 -1.77 1.42 -7.24
CA GLY A 158 -2.46 1.77 -5.98
C GLY A 158 -2.05 0.93 -4.79
N VAL A 159 -1.61 -0.31 -5.03
CA VAL A 159 -1.12 -1.19 -3.96
C VAL A 159 0.20 -0.68 -3.42
N ALA A 160 1.07 -0.11 -4.26
CA ALA A 160 2.31 0.50 -3.82
C ALA A 160 2.09 1.71 -2.89
N ASP A 161 1.13 2.59 -3.23
CA ASP A 161 0.75 3.73 -2.36
C ASP A 161 0.22 3.23 -1.01
N LEU A 162 -0.60 2.19 -1.00
CA LEU A 162 -1.14 1.58 0.22
C LEU A 162 -0.03 1.01 1.12
N ILE A 163 0.93 0.30 0.51
CA ILE A 163 2.07 -0.28 1.23
C ILE A 163 2.95 0.83 1.81
N ALA A 164 3.18 1.91 1.06
CA ALA A 164 3.94 3.06 1.53
C ALA A 164 3.30 3.74 2.74
N VAL A 165 1.99 4.03 2.67
CA VAL A 165 1.22 4.59 3.79
C VAL A 165 1.23 3.65 5.00
N ALA A 166 1.01 2.35 4.78
CA ALA A 166 1.05 1.34 5.85
C ALA A 166 2.45 1.21 6.49
N SER A 167 3.51 1.47 5.73
CA SER A 167 4.89 1.49 6.23
C SER A 167 5.27 2.80 6.96
N GLY A 168 4.34 3.76 7.05
CA GLY A 168 4.55 5.03 7.75
C GLY A 168 5.00 6.19 6.86
N ASP A 169 5.07 6.01 5.54
CA ASP A 169 5.29 7.13 4.61
C ASP A 169 3.97 7.90 4.39
N LEU A 170 3.68 8.78 5.35
CA LEU A 170 2.51 9.67 5.31
C LEU A 170 2.64 10.81 4.29
N SER A 171 3.73 10.86 3.51
CA SER A 171 3.85 11.80 2.38
C SER A 171 3.03 11.35 1.17
N LYS A 172 2.75 10.04 1.09
CA LYS A 172 2.00 9.42 0.00
C LYS A 172 0.50 9.43 0.29
N LYS A 173 -0.27 9.61 -0.78
CA LYS A 173 -1.73 9.48 -0.78
C LYS A 173 -2.12 8.45 -1.81
N ILE A 174 -3.28 7.83 -1.61
CA ILE A 174 -3.86 6.95 -2.62
C ILE A 174 -4.32 7.86 -3.76
N THR A 175 -3.70 7.71 -4.93
CA THR A 175 -3.98 8.55 -6.11
C THR A 175 -4.88 7.88 -7.14
N VAL A 176 -4.96 6.53 -7.12
CA VAL A 176 -5.71 5.73 -8.10
C VAL A 176 -7.13 6.22 -8.32
N ASP A 177 -7.54 6.31 -9.59
CA ASP A 177 -8.91 6.67 -9.95
C ASP A 177 -9.86 5.53 -9.60
N VAL A 178 -10.85 5.83 -8.78
CA VAL A 178 -11.82 4.88 -8.23
C VAL A 178 -13.17 5.56 -8.19
N ARG A 179 -14.25 4.80 -8.43
CA ARG A 179 -15.63 5.31 -8.46
C ARG A 179 -16.47 4.64 -7.36
N GLY A 180 -17.61 5.25 -7.03
CA GLY A 180 -18.59 4.69 -6.09
C GLY A 180 -18.07 4.52 -4.67
N GLU A 181 -18.39 3.41 -4.01
CA GLU A 181 -18.00 3.13 -2.62
C GLU A 181 -16.47 3.10 -2.42
N ILE A 182 -15.70 2.71 -3.46
CA ILE A 182 -14.24 2.69 -3.40
C ILE A 182 -13.67 4.11 -3.35
N LEU A 183 -14.33 5.10 -3.98
CA LEU A 183 -13.95 6.50 -3.87
C LEU A 183 -14.11 7.01 -2.43
N GLN A 184 -15.23 6.69 -1.79
CA GLN A 184 -15.47 7.06 -0.39
C GLN A 184 -14.42 6.44 0.54
N LEU A 185 -14.06 5.17 0.30
CA LEU A 185 -12.99 4.52 1.05
C LEU A 185 -11.62 5.19 0.83
N LYS A 186 -11.28 5.53 -0.42
CA LYS A 186 -10.05 6.28 -0.76
C LYS A 186 -10.03 7.63 -0.04
N GLU A 187 -11.12 8.38 -0.07
CA GLU A 187 -11.23 9.69 0.60
C GLU A 187 -11.12 9.57 2.11
N ALA A 188 -11.77 8.57 2.71
CA ALA A 188 -11.68 8.30 4.14
C ALA A 188 -10.25 7.94 4.57
N ILE A 189 -9.57 7.07 3.81
CA ILE A 189 -8.18 6.71 4.08
C ILE A 189 -7.27 7.94 3.91
N ASN A 190 -7.41 8.70 2.83
CA ASN A 190 -6.59 9.90 2.62
C ASN A 190 -6.81 10.94 3.73
N THR A 191 -8.04 11.10 4.22
CA THR A 191 -8.35 11.98 5.36
C THR A 191 -7.68 11.49 6.64
N MET A 192 -7.70 10.17 6.90
CA MET A 192 -6.99 9.56 8.02
C MET A 192 -5.47 9.77 7.91
N VAL A 193 -4.89 9.65 6.71
CA VAL A 193 -3.46 9.93 6.46
C VAL A 193 -3.12 11.39 6.75
N ASP A 194 -3.98 12.33 6.33
CA ASP A 194 -3.79 13.76 6.60
C ASP A 194 -3.84 14.08 8.10
N GLN A 195 -4.78 13.47 8.84
CA GLN A 195 -4.89 13.60 10.29
C GLN A 195 -3.66 13.02 11.00
N LEU A 196 -3.24 11.81 10.63
CA LEU A 196 -2.02 11.15 11.13
C LEU A 196 -0.78 12.01 10.90
N ARG A 197 -0.63 12.55 9.68
CA ARG A 197 0.52 13.39 9.32
C ARG A 197 0.57 14.67 10.14
N SER A 198 -0.58 15.33 10.30
CA SER A 198 -0.69 16.56 11.09
C SER A 198 -0.40 16.30 12.57
N PHE A 199 -0.97 15.22 13.12
CA PHE A 199 -0.71 14.80 14.50
C PHE A 199 0.77 14.47 14.74
N ALA A 200 1.39 13.68 13.86
CA ALA A 200 2.80 13.30 13.99
C ALA A 200 3.74 14.53 13.94
N ALA A 201 3.45 15.48 13.04
CA ALA A 201 4.20 16.73 12.95
C ALA A 201 4.08 17.56 14.25
N GLU A 202 2.86 17.71 14.78
CA GLU A 202 2.62 18.47 16.01
C GLU A 202 3.24 17.83 17.24
N VAL A 203 3.14 16.50 17.39
CA VAL A 203 3.78 15.78 18.51
C VAL A 203 5.29 15.92 18.43
N THR A 204 5.88 15.80 17.23
CA THR A 204 7.33 15.97 17.03
C THR A 204 7.77 17.40 17.39
N ARG A 205 6.98 18.40 17.00
CA ARG A 205 7.24 19.81 17.33
C ARG A 205 7.18 20.06 18.83
N VAL A 206 6.12 19.63 19.51
CA VAL A 206 5.95 19.82 20.97
C VAL A 206 7.04 19.07 21.75
N ALA A 207 7.36 17.84 21.34
CA ALA A 207 8.43 17.07 21.97
C ALA A 207 9.78 17.78 21.86
N ARG A 208 10.09 18.35 20.68
CA ARG A 208 11.30 19.16 20.49
C ARG A 208 11.27 20.44 21.32
N GLU A 209 10.19 21.22 21.26
CA GLU A 209 10.10 22.50 21.97
C GLU A 209 10.21 22.33 23.48
N VAL A 210 9.39 21.45 24.07
CA VAL A 210 9.32 21.28 25.52
C VAL A 210 10.46 20.40 26.04
N GLY A 211 10.81 19.34 25.30
CA GLY A 211 11.79 18.35 25.74
C GLY A 211 13.24 18.64 25.37
N THR A 212 13.51 19.30 24.24
CA THR A 212 14.87 19.55 23.76
C THR A 212 15.27 21.02 23.85
N ASP A 213 14.43 21.92 23.34
CA ASP A 213 14.73 23.36 23.30
C ASP A 213 14.45 24.05 24.64
N GLY A 214 13.75 23.39 25.57
CA GLY A 214 13.36 23.96 26.86
C GLY A 214 12.33 25.09 26.77
N LYS A 215 11.65 25.25 25.62
CA LYS A 215 10.59 26.23 25.40
C LYS A 215 9.29 25.72 26.03
N LEU A 216 9.11 26.06 27.30
CA LEU A 216 7.96 25.64 28.08
C LEU A 216 6.67 26.37 27.65
N GLY A 217 5.59 25.63 27.49
CA GLY A 217 4.25 26.14 27.10
C GLY A 217 3.81 25.78 25.68
N GLY A 218 4.62 25.04 24.92
CA GLY A 218 4.21 24.51 23.62
C GLY A 218 3.04 23.53 23.74
N GLN A 219 2.03 23.68 22.88
CA GLN A 219 0.86 22.81 22.79
C GLN A 219 0.64 22.38 21.34
N ALA A 220 0.21 21.14 21.14
CA ALA A 220 -0.13 20.56 19.86
C ALA A 220 -1.51 21.08 19.41
N VAL A 221 -1.58 21.51 18.15
CA VAL A 221 -2.84 21.95 17.53
C VAL A 221 -3.05 21.16 16.24
N VAL A 222 -3.96 20.19 16.28
CA VAL A 222 -4.27 19.31 15.14
C VAL A 222 -5.63 19.69 14.56
N PRO A 223 -5.69 20.35 13.38
CA PRO A 223 -6.95 20.76 12.77
C PRO A 223 -7.85 19.57 12.47
N GLY A 224 -9.14 19.68 12.79
CA GLY A 224 -10.12 18.63 12.53
C GLY A 224 -9.97 17.38 13.40
N ALA A 225 -9.16 17.42 14.47
CA ALA A 225 -9.09 16.34 15.44
C ALA A 225 -10.43 16.19 16.18
N ALA A 226 -11.00 14.99 16.11
CA ALA A 226 -12.24 14.61 16.79
C ALA A 226 -12.13 13.17 17.32
N GLY A 227 -12.97 12.82 18.28
CA GLY A 227 -12.93 11.51 18.94
C GLY A 227 -11.54 11.19 19.49
N THR A 228 -11.04 9.99 19.22
CA THR A 228 -9.73 9.52 19.71
C THR A 228 -8.56 10.44 19.32
N TRP A 229 -8.61 11.09 18.15
CA TRP A 229 -7.56 12.05 17.76
C TRP A 229 -7.49 13.26 18.67
N LYS A 230 -8.66 13.75 19.09
CA LYS A 230 -8.75 14.85 20.04
C LYS A 230 -8.25 14.41 21.41
N ASP A 231 -8.66 13.23 21.88
CA ASP A 231 -8.24 12.69 23.17
C ASP A 231 -6.71 12.53 23.25
N LEU A 232 -6.08 12.06 22.16
CA LEU A 232 -4.62 11.96 22.07
C LEU A 232 -3.94 13.33 22.08
N THR A 233 -4.48 14.30 21.34
CA THR A 233 -3.95 15.67 21.30
C THR A 233 -4.06 16.33 22.69
N ASP A 234 -5.20 16.19 23.35
CA ASP A 234 -5.45 16.72 24.68
C ASP A 234 -4.54 16.04 25.73
N SER A 235 -4.26 14.74 25.58
CA SER A 235 -3.33 14.00 26.45
C SER A 235 -1.89 14.49 26.31
N VAL A 236 -1.41 14.72 25.09
CA VAL A 236 -0.07 15.30 24.85
C VAL A 236 0.02 16.71 25.44
N ASN A 237 -1.03 17.51 25.26
CA ASN A 237 -1.11 18.86 25.82
C ASN A 237 -1.13 18.87 27.35
N ALA A 238 -1.85 17.94 27.98
CA ALA A 238 -1.87 17.79 29.43
C ALA A 238 -0.47 17.44 29.96
N MET A 239 0.23 16.51 29.33
CA MET A 239 1.60 16.15 29.68
C MET A 239 2.55 17.35 29.54
N ALA A 240 2.53 18.04 28.40
CA ALA A 240 3.38 19.20 28.14
C ALA A 240 3.11 20.35 29.12
N SER A 241 1.84 20.61 29.44
CA SER A 241 1.42 21.64 30.40
C SER A 241 1.85 21.30 31.84
N ASN A 242 1.72 20.04 32.25
CA ASN A 242 2.16 19.58 33.56
C ASN A 242 3.68 19.71 33.72
N LEU A 243 4.46 19.25 32.73
CA LEU A 243 5.92 19.40 32.77
C LEU A 243 6.33 20.87 32.77
N THR A 244 5.69 21.70 31.95
CA THR A 244 5.93 23.15 31.89
C THR A 244 5.69 23.81 33.24
N SER A 245 4.55 23.56 33.88
CA SER A 245 4.20 24.20 35.15
C SER A 245 5.14 23.78 36.28
N GLN A 246 5.50 22.50 36.31
CA GLN A 246 6.42 21.93 37.31
C GLN A 246 7.83 22.51 37.19
N VAL A 247 8.41 22.50 35.98
CA VAL A 247 9.76 23.02 35.75
C VAL A 247 9.81 24.54 35.96
N ARG A 248 8.79 25.28 35.53
CA ARG A 248 8.74 26.74 35.71
C ARG A 248 8.65 27.13 37.19
N ASN A 249 7.85 26.44 38.00
CA ASN A 249 7.81 26.67 39.45
C ASN A 249 9.17 26.42 40.12
N ILE A 250 9.85 25.33 39.73
CA ILE A 250 11.20 25.03 40.22
C ILE A 250 12.17 26.16 39.86
N ALA A 251 12.17 26.58 38.60
CA ALA A 251 13.05 27.65 38.10
C ALA A 251 12.81 28.99 38.82
N GLU A 252 11.55 29.33 39.12
CA GLU A 252 11.22 30.54 39.87
C GLU A 252 11.78 30.51 41.30
N VAL A 253 11.60 29.39 42.00
CA VAL A 253 12.07 29.25 43.39
C VAL A 253 13.60 29.23 43.44
N THR A 254 14.27 28.48 42.56
CA THR A 254 15.74 28.47 42.52
C THR A 254 16.32 29.83 42.13
N THR A 255 15.66 30.58 41.25
CA THR A 255 16.04 31.96 40.92
C THR A 255 15.87 32.91 42.11
N ALA A 256 14.77 32.78 42.87
CA ALA A 256 14.54 33.58 44.06
C ALA A 256 15.60 33.32 45.13
N VAL A 257 15.91 32.04 45.39
CA VAL A 257 16.96 31.61 46.31
C VAL A 257 18.32 32.15 45.89
N ALA A 258 18.65 32.10 44.60
CA ALA A 258 19.89 32.66 44.06
C ALA A 258 19.98 34.19 44.23
N ARG A 259 18.84 34.89 44.35
CA ARG A 259 18.76 36.33 44.65
C ARG A 259 18.68 36.63 46.16
N GLY A 260 18.78 35.61 47.01
CA GLY A 260 18.73 35.73 48.47
C GLY A 260 17.31 35.74 49.07
N ASP A 261 16.27 35.52 48.26
CA ASP A 261 14.90 35.38 48.78
C ASP A 261 14.62 33.92 49.16
N LEU A 262 14.86 33.60 50.43
CA LEU A 262 14.66 32.28 51.03
C LEU A 262 13.24 32.07 51.56
N SER A 263 12.32 33.04 51.36
CA SER A 263 10.92 32.90 51.74
C SER A 263 10.11 32.07 50.74
N ARG A 264 10.65 31.86 49.53
CA ARG A 264 9.99 31.18 48.41
C ARG A 264 10.18 29.68 48.50
N LYS A 265 9.07 28.94 48.34
CA LYS A 265 9.07 27.47 48.25
C LYS A 265 8.28 27.00 47.05
N ILE A 266 8.60 25.80 46.58
CA ILE A 266 7.79 25.11 45.56
C ILE A 266 6.51 24.63 46.24
N THR A 267 5.36 25.13 45.80
CA THR A 267 4.05 24.80 46.39
C THR A 267 3.20 23.90 45.50
N VAL A 268 3.46 23.89 44.18
CA VAL A 268 2.67 23.13 43.20
C VAL A 268 2.55 21.65 43.58
N ASP A 269 1.36 21.07 43.36
CA ASP A 269 1.09 19.66 43.63
C ASP A 269 1.77 18.78 42.58
N VAL A 270 2.60 17.85 43.05
CA VAL A 270 3.46 17.00 42.22
C VAL A 270 3.55 15.62 42.83
N LYS A 271 3.84 14.63 41.98
CA LYS A 271 3.89 13.21 42.36
C LYS A 271 5.15 12.56 41.81
N GLY A 272 5.49 11.39 42.33
CA GLY A 272 6.65 10.60 41.88
C GLY A 272 7.97 11.35 42.04
N GLU A 273 8.86 11.23 41.06
CA GLU A 273 10.21 11.82 41.07
C GLU A 273 10.18 13.35 41.21
N ILE A 274 9.16 14.02 40.68
CA ILE A 274 9.02 15.48 40.80
C ILE A 274 8.68 15.89 42.24
N LEU A 275 7.96 15.05 43.00
CA LEU A 275 7.72 15.31 44.43
C LEU A 275 9.00 15.19 45.25
N GLU A 276 9.83 14.19 44.95
CA GLU A 276 11.13 14.04 45.58
C GLU A 276 12.05 15.23 45.28
N LEU A 277 12.06 15.70 44.03
CA LEU A 277 12.78 16.90 43.63
C LEU A 277 12.27 18.14 44.37
N LYS A 278 10.94 18.35 44.44
CA LYS A 278 10.31 19.43 45.21
C LYS A 278 10.76 19.40 46.67
N ASN A 279 10.72 18.24 47.33
CA ASN A 279 11.07 18.10 48.74
C ASN A 279 12.56 18.36 48.97
N THR A 280 13.43 17.87 48.08
CA THR A 280 14.87 18.11 48.13
C THR A 280 15.17 19.61 48.03
N ILE A 281 14.58 20.30 47.05
CA ILE A 281 14.79 21.74 46.87
C ILE A 281 14.24 22.52 48.06
N ASN A 282 13.02 22.22 48.52
CA ASN A 282 12.44 22.92 49.68
C ASN A 282 13.28 22.72 50.96
N THR A 283 13.82 21.51 51.17
CA THR A 283 14.73 21.22 52.30
C THR A 283 16.03 22.02 52.19
N MET A 284 16.59 22.14 50.97
CA MET A 284 17.76 22.97 50.73
C MET A 284 17.47 24.45 51.05
N VAL A 285 16.31 24.97 50.68
CA VAL A 285 15.89 26.34 51.03
C VAL A 285 15.79 26.52 52.54
N ASP A 286 15.20 25.54 53.25
CA ASP A 286 15.10 25.57 54.70
C ASP A 286 16.47 25.58 55.39
N GLN A 287 17.40 24.74 54.92
CA GLN A 287 18.76 24.70 55.43
C GLN A 287 19.48 26.04 55.20
N LEU A 288 19.41 26.60 53.99
CA LEU A 288 19.98 27.91 53.67
C LEU A 288 19.41 29.01 54.57
N ASN A 289 18.10 29.00 54.82
CA ASN A 289 17.45 29.99 55.67
C ASN A 289 17.90 29.89 57.14
N ALA A 290 18.04 28.66 57.64
CA ALA A 290 18.58 28.42 58.98
C ALA A 290 20.04 28.89 59.10
N PHE A 291 20.89 28.61 58.11
CA PHE A 291 22.26 29.13 58.06
C PHE A 291 22.31 30.66 58.04
N ALA A 292 21.50 31.31 57.21
CA ALA A 292 21.46 32.77 57.13
C ALA A 292 21.08 33.42 58.47
N SER A 293 20.09 32.83 59.17
CA SER A 293 19.71 33.25 60.52
C SER A 293 20.86 33.06 61.52
N GLU A 294 21.54 31.93 61.44
CA GLU A 294 22.58 31.58 62.40
C GLU A 294 23.84 32.42 62.24
N VAL A 295 24.28 32.65 61.00
CA VAL A 295 25.37 33.58 60.70
C VAL A 295 25.01 35.00 61.18
N SER A 296 23.76 35.43 61.01
CA SER A 296 23.31 36.74 61.50
C SER A 296 23.29 36.83 63.03
N ARG A 297 22.97 35.72 63.73
CA ARG A 297 23.00 35.63 65.19
C ARG A 297 24.43 35.67 65.71
N VAL A 298 25.31 34.79 65.23
CA VAL A 298 26.72 34.72 65.65
C VAL A 298 27.44 36.03 65.35
N ALA A 299 27.21 36.64 64.18
CA ALA A 299 27.79 37.94 63.86
C ALA A 299 27.38 39.05 64.83
N ARG A 300 26.14 39.01 65.37
CA ARG A 300 25.66 39.96 66.38
C ARG A 300 26.31 39.70 67.73
N GLU A 301 26.31 38.45 68.20
CA GLU A 301 26.87 38.08 69.50
C GLU A 301 28.37 38.36 69.58
N VAL A 302 29.13 37.95 68.55
CA VAL A 302 30.59 38.12 68.50
C VAL A 302 30.95 39.58 68.17
N GLY A 303 30.26 40.18 67.19
CA GLY A 303 30.64 41.49 66.64
C GLY A 303 30.09 42.70 67.40
N THR A 304 28.87 42.61 67.93
CA THR A 304 28.21 43.75 68.61
C THR A 304 28.10 43.58 70.12
N GLU A 305 27.90 42.34 70.60
CA GLU A 305 27.73 42.06 72.04
C GLU A 305 29.05 41.63 72.72
N GLY A 306 30.09 41.34 71.93
CA GLY A 306 31.43 41.01 72.41
C GLY A 306 31.55 39.60 73.03
N ASN A 307 30.58 38.72 72.78
CA ASN A 307 30.55 37.37 73.33
C ASN A 307 31.26 36.39 72.37
N LEU A 308 32.54 36.09 72.64
CA LEU A 308 33.46 35.40 71.73
C LEU A 308 33.36 33.86 71.71
N GLY A 309 32.30 33.28 72.30
CA GLY A 309 32.12 31.83 72.44
C GLY A 309 30.93 31.23 71.69
N GLY A 310 30.19 32.03 70.92
CA GLY A 310 29.00 31.55 70.22
C GLY A 310 29.36 30.71 68.99
N GLN A 311 29.04 29.41 69.02
CA GLN A 311 29.12 28.54 67.85
C GLN A 311 27.81 28.55 67.08
N ALA A 312 27.89 28.37 65.77
CA ALA A 312 26.70 28.14 64.96
C ALA A 312 26.13 26.74 65.26
N GLU A 313 24.81 26.61 65.38
CA GLU A 313 24.12 25.32 65.44
C GLU A 313 22.98 25.30 64.41
N VAL A 314 23.10 24.45 63.39
CA VAL A 314 22.07 24.28 62.36
C VAL A 314 21.59 22.83 62.37
N PRO A 315 20.34 22.53 62.77
CA PRO A 315 19.86 21.16 62.87
C PRO A 315 19.65 20.52 61.50
N GLY A 316 19.92 19.21 61.40
CA GLY A 316 19.64 18.42 60.21
C GLY A 316 20.60 18.63 59.03
N VAL A 317 21.77 19.24 59.27
CA VAL A 317 22.80 19.48 58.25
C VAL A 317 23.87 18.39 58.26
N ALA A 318 24.42 18.08 57.09
CA ALA A 318 25.46 17.06 56.92
C ALA A 318 26.49 17.50 55.87
N GLY A 319 27.64 16.81 55.80
CA GLY A 319 28.69 17.07 54.83
C GLY A 319 29.27 18.48 54.96
N THR A 320 29.42 19.20 53.84
CA THR A 320 29.96 20.57 53.81
C THR A 320 29.21 21.51 54.73
N TRP A 321 27.89 21.36 54.85
CA TRP A 321 27.07 22.19 55.73
C TRP A 321 27.45 22.01 57.20
N LYS A 322 27.60 20.76 57.66
CA LYS A 322 28.05 20.48 59.01
C LYS A 322 29.45 21.01 59.28
N ALA A 323 30.36 20.84 58.31
CA ALA A 323 31.71 21.37 58.43
C ALA A 323 31.72 22.91 58.57
N LEU A 324 30.81 23.63 57.89
CA LEU A 324 30.70 25.09 58.05
C LEU A 324 30.16 25.47 59.43
N THR A 325 29.14 24.77 59.92
CA THR A 325 28.59 24.97 61.27
C THR A 325 29.64 24.74 62.35
N ASP A 326 30.38 23.62 62.28
CA ASP A 326 31.36 23.23 63.31
C ASP A 326 32.60 24.17 63.33
N ASN A 327 32.85 24.91 62.24
CA ASN A 327 33.99 25.83 62.09
C ASN A 327 33.68 27.29 62.43
N VAL A 328 32.42 27.64 62.71
CA VAL A 328 31.96 28.99 63.06
C VAL A 328 31.59 29.03 64.54
#